data_AF-A0A2S8AEI7-F1
#
_entry.id   AF-A0A2S8AEI7-F1
#
_cell.length_a   1.000
_cell.length_b   1.000
_cell.length_c   1.000
_cell.angle_alpha   90.00
_cell.angle_beta   90.00
_cell.angle_gamma   90.00
#
_symmetry.space_group_name_H-M   'P 1'
#
loop_
_entity.id
_entity.type
_entity.pdbx_description
1 polymer ?
#
loop_
_entity_poly.entity_id
_entity_poly.type
_entity_poly.pdbx_seq_one_letter_code
_entity_poly.pdbx_strand_id
1 'polypeptide(L)'
;MKTEDTEFAITPCQITYKGKEIPLGKPIDAWVELFGPYSRNFNEHTYIWDSLGVAIFNSCITAYDTNVDKEKRKCDQLYIFFINLDSKVGQAGKLQFAWNEYYILSKEEEEFLLKSTIRNKPYTQEELDQSREKMLKKKPDYIYPFTPYTQTVNLQGAPVKSGMSLNEVNKERSKIKGLEKMGYWDNDGDWSWDSGSTTIKTGEFREQKDHSSICPNQDYWYYITLRYSEGELEYLKISYELYEK
;
A
#
# COMPACT_ATOMS: atom_id res chain seq x y z
N MET A 1 -3.10 -24.26 1.45
CA MET A 1 -2.39 -23.78 2.66
C MET A 1 -3.43 -23.66 3.75
N LYS A 2 -3.18 -24.15 4.97
CA LYS A 2 -4.15 -23.92 6.05
C LYS A 2 -4.01 -22.45 6.49
N THR A 3 -5.10 -21.84 6.93
CA THR A 3 -5.12 -20.47 7.49
C THR A 3 -4.19 -20.33 8.70
N GLU A 4 -3.94 -21.43 9.41
CA GLU A 4 -3.12 -21.50 10.62
C GLU A 4 -1.60 -21.41 10.38
N ASP A 5 -1.13 -21.52 9.13
CA ASP A 5 0.31 -21.55 8.80
C ASP A 5 0.90 -20.16 8.48
N THR A 6 0.09 -19.11 8.51
CA THR A 6 0.51 -17.73 8.16
C THR A 6 0.13 -16.75 9.25
N GLU A 7 0.99 -15.76 9.49
CA GLU A 7 0.65 -14.69 10.45
C GLU A 7 -0.57 -13.92 9.97
N PHE A 8 -0.60 -13.48 8.71
CA PHE A 8 -1.79 -12.85 8.13
C PHE A 8 -2.60 -13.84 7.29
N ALA A 9 -3.89 -13.97 7.62
CA ALA A 9 -4.86 -14.64 6.77
C ALA A 9 -6.02 -13.70 6.45
N ILE A 10 -6.25 -13.49 5.15
CA ILE A 10 -7.24 -12.58 4.59
C ILE A 10 -8.26 -13.44 3.85
N THR A 11 -9.51 -13.38 4.26
CA THR A 11 -10.64 -14.00 3.53
C THR A 11 -11.59 -12.90 3.07
N PRO A 12 -12.72 -13.19 2.43
CA PRO A 12 -13.75 -12.17 2.21
C PRO A 12 -14.43 -11.70 3.50
N CYS A 13 -14.55 -12.56 4.53
CA CYS A 13 -15.35 -12.28 5.73
C CYS A 13 -14.53 -12.04 6.98
N GLN A 14 -13.23 -12.30 6.97
CA GLN A 14 -12.41 -12.10 8.15
C GLN A 14 -10.96 -11.90 7.76
N ILE A 15 -10.29 -11.02 8.50
CA ILE A 15 -8.86 -10.83 8.44
C ILE A 15 -8.29 -11.11 9.82
N THR A 16 -7.26 -11.94 9.86
CA THR A 16 -6.62 -12.33 11.12
C THR A 16 -5.12 -12.08 11.07
N TYR A 17 -4.56 -11.73 12.23
CA TYR A 17 -3.14 -11.74 12.52
C TYR A 17 -2.85 -12.71 13.66
N LYS A 18 -2.00 -13.72 13.43
CA LYS A 18 -1.68 -14.80 14.38
C LYS A 18 -2.94 -15.45 14.97
N GLY A 19 -3.93 -15.69 14.11
CA GLY A 19 -5.24 -16.27 14.48
C GLY A 19 -6.19 -15.34 15.23
N LYS A 20 -5.79 -14.12 15.56
CA LYS A 20 -6.67 -13.10 16.18
C LYS A 20 -7.24 -12.18 15.10
N GLU A 21 -8.50 -11.81 15.24
CA GLU A 21 -9.16 -10.90 14.30
C GLU A 21 -8.52 -9.50 14.34
N ILE A 22 -8.33 -8.91 13.16
CA ILE A 22 -7.80 -7.56 13.02
C ILE A 22 -8.91 -6.54 13.36
N PRO A 23 -8.62 -5.49 14.14
CA PRO A 23 -9.61 -4.50 14.58
C PRO A 23 -9.88 -3.44 13.49
N LEU A 24 -10.30 -3.89 12.29
CA LEU A 24 -10.70 -3.00 11.20
C LEU A 24 -11.83 -2.05 11.63
N GLY A 25 -11.72 -0.78 11.26
CA GLY A 25 -12.69 0.25 11.62
C GLY A 25 -12.72 0.60 13.12
N LYS A 26 -11.75 0.11 13.91
CA LYS A 26 -11.59 0.47 15.33
C LYS A 26 -10.53 1.58 15.51
N PRO A 27 -10.55 2.27 16.67
CA PRO A 27 -9.49 3.20 17.05
C PRO A 27 -8.11 2.56 17.14
N ILE A 28 -7.06 3.38 17.06
CA ILE A 28 -5.66 2.92 17.03
C ILE A 28 -5.26 2.09 18.26
N ASP A 29 -5.87 2.32 19.43
CA ASP A 29 -5.57 1.56 20.65
C ASP A 29 -5.82 0.06 20.51
N ALA A 30 -6.87 -0.33 19.76
CA ALA A 30 -7.14 -1.74 19.48
C ALA A 30 -6.05 -2.37 18.60
N TRP A 31 -5.46 -1.59 17.69
CA TRP A 31 -4.34 -2.04 16.87
C TRP A 31 -3.06 -2.16 17.70
N VAL A 32 -2.84 -1.26 18.64
CA VAL A 32 -1.72 -1.31 19.59
C VAL A 32 -1.85 -2.53 20.51
N GLU A 33 -3.06 -2.89 20.95
CA GLU A 33 -3.29 -4.11 21.72
C GLU A 33 -2.94 -5.38 20.91
N LEU A 34 -3.22 -5.37 19.60
CA LEU A 34 -2.94 -6.51 18.71
C LEU A 34 -1.46 -6.62 18.33
N PHE A 35 -0.83 -5.51 17.92
CA PHE A 35 0.52 -5.47 17.34
C PHE A 35 1.62 -5.03 18.32
N GLY A 36 1.24 -4.51 19.49
CA GLY A 36 2.15 -3.77 20.38
C GLY A 36 2.29 -2.29 19.98
N PRO A 37 3.15 -1.51 20.65
CA PRO A 37 3.36 -0.11 20.33
C PRO A 37 3.95 0.08 18.92
N TYR A 38 3.44 1.07 18.18
CA TYR A 38 4.01 1.45 16.89
C TYR A 38 5.38 2.10 17.06
N SER A 39 6.24 1.96 16.05
CA SER A 39 7.60 2.48 16.05
C SER A 39 7.65 3.99 15.82
N ARG A 40 6.77 4.49 14.93
CA ARG A 40 6.73 5.89 14.52
C ARG A 40 5.38 6.26 13.91
N ASN A 41 5.14 7.57 13.82
CA ASN A 41 3.96 8.15 13.18
C ASN A 41 4.39 9.00 11.98
N PHE A 42 3.56 9.05 10.95
CA PHE A 42 3.72 9.91 9.79
C PHE A 42 2.45 10.74 9.54
N ASN A 43 2.62 12.06 9.35
CA ASN A 43 1.56 13.04 9.09
C ASN A 43 0.34 12.94 10.03
N GLU A 44 0.57 12.64 11.32
CA GLU A 44 -0.43 12.51 12.39
C GLU A 44 -1.53 11.43 12.20
N HIS A 45 -1.57 10.77 11.04
CA HIS A 45 -2.68 9.89 10.63
C HIS A 45 -2.20 8.50 10.22
N THR A 46 -0.88 8.29 10.19
CA THR A 46 -0.27 7.02 9.82
C THR A 46 0.56 6.50 10.98
N TYR A 47 0.32 5.25 11.36
CA TYR A 47 1.03 4.57 12.46
C TYR A 47 1.79 3.38 11.90
N ILE A 48 3.09 3.30 12.18
CA ILE A 48 4.00 2.42 11.47
C ILE A 48 4.70 1.49 12.46
N TRP A 49 4.60 0.19 12.22
CA TRP A 49 5.32 -0.85 12.93
C TRP A 49 6.51 -1.31 12.09
N ASP A 50 7.65 -0.64 12.27
CA ASP A 50 8.84 -0.87 11.43
C ASP A 50 9.32 -2.31 11.48
N SER A 51 9.20 -2.98 12.63
CA SER A 51 9.61 -4.38 12.81
C SER A 51 8.64 -5.39 12.21
N LEU A 52 7.39 -5.00 11.95
CA LEU A 52 6.36 -5.87 11.37
C LEU A 52 6.23 -5.69 9.86
N GLY A 53 6.76 -4.60 9.29
CA GLY A 53 6.51 -4.28 7.88
C GLY A 53 5.08 -3.83 7.62
N VAL A 54 4.44 -3.20 8.61
CA VAL A 54 3.03 -2.82 8.56
C VAL A 54 2.85 -1.33 8.86
N ALA A 55 1.90 -0.70 8.17
CA ALA A 55 1.39 0.61 8.53
C ALA A 55 -0.13 0.63 8.54
N ILE A 56 -0.69 1.44 9.44
CA ILE A 56 -2.12 1.72 9.52
C ILE A 56 -2.32 3.18 9.14
N PHE A 57 -3.10 3.42 8.10
CA PHE A 57 -3.56 4.75 7.74
C PHE A 57 -5.00 4.92 8.23
N ASN A 58 -5.25 6.07 8.85
CA ASN A 58 -6.52 6.41 9.46
C ASN A 58 -7.16 7.53 8.62
N SER A 59 -7.83 7.18 7.52
CA SER A 59 -8.40 8.13 6.56
C SER A 59 -9.73 8.75 6.96
N CYS A 60 -10.23 8.51 8.17
CA CYS A 60 -11.44 9.16 8.70
C CYS A 60 -11.18 10.57 9.25
N ILE A 61 -10.45 11.38 8.48
CA ILE A 61 -10.41 12.84 8.61
C ILE A 61 -10.68 13.34 7.19
N THR A 62 -11.93 13.71 6.90
CA THR A 62 -12.09 14.81 5.97
C THR A 62 -11.22 15.93 6.52
N ALA A 63 -10.34 16.52 5.71
CA ALA A 63 -9.44 17.61 6.11
C ALA A 63 -10.16 18.85 6.70
N TYR A 64 -11.45 18.74 7.00
CA TYR A 64 -12.40 19.74 7.44
C TYR A 64 -13.04 19.45 8.79
N ASP A 65 -12.86 18.26 9.40
CA ASP A 65 -13.42 17.96 10.72
C ASP A 65 -12.33 17.86 11.81
N THR A 66 -11.98 19.03 12.34
CA THR A 66 -10.98 19.20 13.41
C THR A 66 -11.49 18.83 14.80
N ASN A 67 -12.78 18.44 14.92
CA ASN A 67 -13.46 18.23 16.21
C ASN A 67 -13.63 16.76 16.61
N VAL A 68 -13.12 15.81 15.82
CA VAL A 68 -13.16 14.38 16.21
C VAL A 68 -11.95 14.05 17.08
N ASP A 69 -12.24 13.69 18.33
CA ASP A 69 -11.28 13.15 19.29
C ASP A 69 -10.40 12.07 18.63
N LYS A 70 -9.08 12.13 18.86
CA LYS A 70 -8.12 11.19 18.26
C LYS A 70 -8.49 9.73 18.57
N GLU A 71 -9.08 9.50 19.74
CA GLU A 71 -9.56 8.19 20.22
C GLU A 71 -10.81 7.67 19.48
N LYS A 72 -11.50 8.53 18.71
CA LYS A 72 -12.70 8.16 17.95
C LYS A 72 -12.45 7.96 16.45
N ARG A 73 -11.24 8.24 15.97
CA ARG A 73 -10.86 8.11 14.55
C ARG A 73 -10.72 6.63 14.17
N LYS A 74 -11.55 6.16 13.25
CA LYS A 74 -11.56 4.76 12.80
C LYS A 74 -10.43 4.51 11.81
N CYS A 75 -9.53 3.58 12.15
CA CYS A 75 -8.51 3.14 11.23
C CYS A 75 -9.14 2.26 10.16
N ASP A 76 -9.04 2.70 8.91
CA ASP A 76 -9.72 2.11 7.78
C ASP A 76 -8.75 1.44 6.80
N GLN A 77 -7.43 1.73 6.87
CA GLN A 77 -6.50 1.16 5.90
C GLN A 77 -5.32 0.45 6.57
N LEU A 78 -5.16 -0.83 6.26
CA LEU A 78 -4.01 -1.65 6.65
C LEU A 78 -3.10 -1.85 5.43
N TYR A 79 -1.82 -1.52 5.58
CA TYR A 79 -0.76 -1.77 4.61
C TYR A 79 0.21 -2.82 5.13
N ILE A 80 0.51 -3.83 4.31
CA ILE A 80 1.59 -4.80 4.52
C ILE A 80 2.61 -4.58 3.41
N PHE A 81 3.79 -4.06 3.75
CA PHE A 81 4.83 -3.69 2.80
C PHE A 81 5.81 -4.83 2.56
N PHE A 82 6.01 -5.20 1.30
CA PHE A 82 6.94 -6.27 0.91
C PHE A 82 8.31 -5.75 0.45
N ILE A 83 8.41 -4.44 0.21
CA ILE A 83 9.63 -3.70 -0.04
C ILE A 83 9.60 -2.36 0.71
N ASN A 84 10.75 -1.70 0.84
CA ASN A 84 10.91 -0.40 1.47
C ASN A 84 11.73 0.56 0.59
N LEU A 85 12.05 1.74 1.12
CA LEU A 85 12.87 2.75 0.43
C LEU A 85 14.30 2.29 0.07
N ASP A 86 14.81 1.25 0.72
CA ASP A 86 16.15 0.72 0.44
C ASP A 86 16.16 -0.31 -0.72
N SER A 87 14.99 -0.70 -1.23
CA SER A 87 14.88 -1.54 -2.43
C SER A 87 15.39 -0.81 -3.68
N LYS A 88 15.67 -1.53 -4.77
CA LYS A 88 16.09 -0.90 -6.04
C LYS A 88 15.04 0.07 -6.57
N VAL A 89 13.76 -0.31 -6.49
CA VAL A 89 12.62 0.54 -6.90
C VAL A 89 12.45 1.73 -5.95
N GLY A 90 12.69 1.52 -4.64
CA GLY A 90 12.73 2.57 -3.61
C GLY A 90 13.79 3.63 -3.86
N GLN A 91 15.03 3.21 -4.08
CA GLN A 91 16.15 4.10 -4.39
C GLN A 91 15.97 4.84 -5.73
N ALA A 92 15.21 4.25 -6.65
CA ALA A 92 14.81 4.89 -7.90
C ALA A 92 13.62 5.85 -7.75
N GLY A 93 13.03 5.98 -6.55
CA GLY A 93 11.94 6.92 -6.28
C GLY A 93 10.60 6.52 -6.90
N LYS A 94 10.44 5.25 -7.28
CA LYS A 94 9.29 4.76 -8.06
C LYS A 94 8.19 4.10 -7.22
N LEU A 95 8.34 4.09 -5.90
CA LEU A 95 7.31 3.54 -5.02
C LEU A 95 6.15 4.52 -4.87
N GLN A 96 4.91 4.03 -4.70
CA GLN A 96 3.69 4.85 -4.73
C GLN A 96 3.75 6.10 -3.84
N PHE A 97 4.15 5.95 -2.58
CA PHE A 97 4.21 7.05 -1.60
C PHE A 97 5.53 7.83 -1.68
N ALA A 98 6.50 7.34 -2.44
CA ALA A 98 7.70 8.09 -2.78
C ALA A 98 7.52 8.88 -4.09
N TRP A 99 6.59 8.49 -4.96
CA TRP A 99 6.46 8.99 -6.33
C TRP A 99 6.24 10.51 -6.42
N ASN A 100 5.39 11.08 -5.56
CA ASN A 100 5.04 12.51 -5.63
C ASN A 100 5.86 13.40 -4.70
N GLU A 101 6.50 12.85 -3.66
CA GLU A 101 7.46 13.62 -2.86
C GLU A 101 8.86 13.57 -3.45
N TYR A 102 9.23 12.46 -4.11
CA TYR A 102 10.45 12.28 -4.90
C TYR A 102 10.11 12.16 -6.38
N TYR A 103 10.01 13.30 -7.06
CA TYR A 103 10.34 13.32 -8.47
C TYR A 103 11.86 13.05 -8.59
N ILE A 104 12.29 11.78 -8.53
CA ILE A 104 13.65 11.40 -8.95
C ILE A 104 13.62 11.55 -10.46
N LEU A 105 14.12 12.70 -10.90
CA LEU A 105 14.26 13.03 -12.29
C LEU A 105 14.92 11.86 -13.01
N SER A 106 14.27 11.34 -14.04
CA SER A 106 14.93 10.45 -14.99
C SER A 106 16.14 11.18 -15.60
N LYS A 107 17.09 10.44 -16.18
CA LYS A 107 18.23 11.05 -16.90
C LYS A 107 17.75 12.03 -17.97
N GLU A 108 16.64 11.72 -18.63
CA GLU A 108 16.03 12.58 -19.65
C GLU A 108 15.45 13.87 -19.05
N GLU A 109 14.80 13.79 -17.89
CA GLU A 109 14.29 14.97 -17.17
C GLU A 109 15.41 15.80 -16.55
N GLU A 110 16.48 15.17 -16.04
CA GLU A 110 17.69 15.87 -15.58
C GLU A 110 18.32 16.63 -16.73
N GLU A 111 18.55 15.97 -17.87
CA GLU A 111 19.08 16.63 -19.06
C GLU A 111 18.16 17.75 -19.54
N PHE A 112 16.85 17.55 -19.51
CA PHE A 112 15.88 18.59 -19.83
C PHE A 112 16.00 19.76 -18.86
N LEU A 113 16.12 19.56 -17.56
CA LEU A 113 16.23 20.64 -16.56
C LEU A 113 17.58 21.38 -16.61
N LEU A 114 18.66 20.67 -16.92
CA LEU A 114 19.99 21.24 -17.15
C LEU A 114 20.03 22.08 -18.43
N LYS A 115 19.22 21.72 -19.44
CA LYS A 115 19.17 22.38 -20.75
C LYS A 115 17.93 23.29 -20.93
N SER A 116 17.05 23.37 -19.94
CA SER A 116 15.73 24.00 -20.09
C SER A 116 15.86 25.51 -20.32
N THR A 117 15.36 25.98 -21.45
CA THR A 117 15.23 27.41 -21.78
C THR A 117 13.88 28.00 -21.40
N ILE A 118 12.95 27.16 -20.90
CA ILE A 118 11.58 27.54 -20.53
C ILE A 118 11.55 28.17 -19.13
N ARG A 119 12.54 27.86 -18.27
CA ARG A 119 12.72 28.53 -16.98
C ARG A 119 13.65 29.73 -17.13
N ASN A 120 13.45 30.75 -16.29
CA ASN A 120 14.34 31.94 -16.22
C ASN A 120 15.82 31.60 -15.98
N LYS A 121 16.12 30.40 -15.46
CA LYS A 121 17.45 29.84 -15.30
C LYS A 121 17.38 28.30 -15.36
N PRO A 122 18.24 27.62 -16.15
CA PRO A 122 18.41 26.18 -16.07
C PRO A 122 18.94 25.77 -14.68
N TYR A 123 18.71 24.52 -14.28
CA TYR A 123 19.33 23.98 -13.08
C TYR A 123 20.82 23.75 -13.32
N THR A 124 21.61 23.92 -12.28
CA THR A 124 22.99 23.42 -12.22
C THR A 124 23.00 21.98 -11.74
N GLN A 125 24.05 21.23 -12.08
CA GLN A 125 24.24 19.87 -11.57
C GLN A 125 24.27 19.85 -10.04
N GLU A 126 24.88 20.86 -9.43
CA GLU A 126 24.98 20.98 -7.97
C GLU A 126 23.62 21.21 -7.30
N GLU A 127 22.72 22.00 -7.90
CA GLU A 127 21.34 22.16 -7.41
C GLU A 127 20.54 20.85 -7.50
N LEU A 128 20.77 20.04 -8.54
CA LEU A 128 20.15 18.71 -8.68
C LEU A 128 20.71 17.73 -7.65
N ASP A 129 22.02 17.74 -7.41
CA ASP A 129 22.68 16.84 -6.46
C ASP A 129 22.33 17.20 -5.01
N GLN A 130 22.25 18.49 -4.68
CA GLN A 130 21.75 18.96 -3.37
C GLN A 130 20.29 18.60 -3.15
N SER A 131 19.45 18.69 -4.19
CA SER A 131 18.07 18.21 -4.13
C SER A 131 18.04 16.71 -3.81
N ARG A 132 18.83 15.89 -4.52
CA ARG A 132 18.95 14.45 -4.24
C ARG A 132 19.42 14.16 -2.81
N GLU A 133 20.43 14.85 -2.31
CA GLU A 133 20.93 14.64 -0.95
C GLU A 133 19.92 15.03 0.14
N LYS A 134 19.23 16.17 -0.03
CA LYS A 134 18.19 16.63 0.90
C LYS A 134 17.05 15.61 0.98
N MET A 135 16.74 15.01 -0.16
CA MET A 135 15.72 13.99 -0.32
C MET A 135 16.14 12.67 0.35
N LEU A 136 17.38 12.20 0.12
CA LEU A 136 17.92 11.01 0.80
C LEU A 136 17.99 11.13 2.33
N LYS A 137 18.05 12.35 2.88
CA LYS A 137 18.08 12.62 4.33
C LYS A 137 16.68 12.61 4.99
N LYS A 138 15.58 12.64 4.22
CA LYS A 138 14.18 12.68 4.72
C LYS A 138 13.55 11.32 5.03
N LYS A 139 14.32 10.23 5.10
CA LYS A 139 13.80 8.86 5.35
C LYS A 139 12.77 8.70 6.49
N PRO A 140 12.77 9.43 7.62
CA PRO A 140 11.74 9.24 8.66
C PRO A 140 10.32 9.68 8.24
N ASP A 141 10.19 10.47 7.16
CA ASP A 141 8.91 11.10 6.76
C ASP A 141 8.13 10.25 5.74
N TYR A 142 8.29 8.93 5.69
CA TYR A 142 7.54 8.08 4.75
C TYR A 142 6.78 6.98 5.47
N ILE A 143 5.66 6.55 4.88
CA ILE A 143 4.87 5.42 5.36
C ILE A 143 5.63 4.08 5.32
N TYR A 144 6.65 3.93 4.46
CA TYR A 144 7.39 2.68 4.28
C TYR A 144 8.10 2.22 5.57
N PRO A 145 7.77 1.06 6.12
CA PRO A 145 8.47 0.46 7.26
C PRO A 145 9.96 0.24 6.96
N PHE A 146 10.82 0.39 7.97
CA PHE A 146 12.26 0.11 7.80
C PHE A 146 12.54 -1.37 7.53
N THR A 147 11.75 -2.29 8.10
CA THR A 147 11.83 -3.72 7.79
C THR A 147 10.61 -4.13 6.98
N PRO A 148 10.78 -4.59 5.72
CA PRO A 148 9.67 -5.15 4.96
C PRO A 148 9.13 -6.44 5.59
N TYR A 149 7.86 -6.73 5.36
CA TYR A 149 7.25 -8.00 5.70
C TYR A 149 7.80 -9.10 4.80
N THR A 150 8.45 -10.09 5.41
CA THR A 150 9.16 -11.17 4.70
C THR A 150 8.42 -12.50 4.71
N GLN A 151 7.40 -12.63 5.57
CA GLN A 151 6.61 -13.84 5.68
C GLN A 151 5.56 -13.94 4.55
N THR A 152 4.83 -15.04 4.53
CA THR A 152 3.74 -15.26 3.56
C THR A 152 2.43 -14.75 4.14
N VAL A 153 1.65 -14.05 3.32
CA VAL A 153 0.24 -13.72 3.57
C VAL A 153 -0.62 -14.77 2.90
N ASN A 154 -1.61 -15.30 3.62
CA ASN A 154 -2.66 -16.10 3.02
C ASN A 154 -3.76 -15.18 2.48
N LEU A 155 -3.75 -14.96 1.17
CA LEU A 155 -4.71 -14.12 0.46
C LEU A 155 -5.83 -14.99 -0.14
N GLN A 156 -6.92 -15.14 0.59
CA GLN A 156 -8.10 -15.93 0.22
C GLN A 156 -7.76 -17.40 -0.11
N GLY A 157 -6.73 -17.96 0.52
CA GLY A 157 -6.19 -19.29 0.28
C GLY A 157 -4.91 -19.30 -0.58
N ALA A 158 -4.60 -18.21 -1.28
CA ALA A 158 -3.43 -18.10 -2.14
C ALA A 158 -2.23 -17.52 -1.36
N PRO A 159 -1.04 -18.15 -1.41
CA PRO A 159 0.14 -17.56 -0.79
C PRO A 159 0.61 -16.32 -1.56
N VAL A 160 0.84 -15.23 -0.85
CA VAL A 160 1.46 -14.00 -1.36
C VAL A 160 2.66 -13.64 -0.49
N LYS A 161 3.80 -13.40 -1.11
CA LYS A 161 5.05 -13.02 -0.43
C LYS A 161 5.86 -12.06 -1.28
N SER A 162 6.86 -11.43 -0.66
CA SER A 162 7.79 -10.54 -1.35
C SER A 162 8.44 -11.23 -2.56
N GLY A 163 8.63 -10.46 -3.64
CA GLY A 163 9.21 -10.92 -4.90
C GLY A 163 8.26 -11.69 -5.83
N MET A 164 7.03 -11.99 -5.43
CA MET A 164 6.05 -12.57 -6.36
C MET A 164 5.58 -11.52 -7.37
N SER A 165 5.53 -11.91 -8.64
CA SER A 165 4.85 -11.16 -9.69
C SER A 165 3.33 -11.34 -9.64
N LEU A 166 2.59 -10.41 -10.26
CA LEU A 166 1.13 -10.52 -10.42
C LEU A 166 0.72 -11.84 -11.08
N ASN A 167 1.48 -12.30 -12.08
CA ASN A 167 1.22 -13.56 -12.77
C ASN A 167 1.36 -14.77 -11.84
N GLU A 168 2.36 -14.76 -10.95
CA GLU A 168 2.52 -15.82 -9.96
C GLU A 168 1.40 -15.81 -8.93
N VAL A 169 1.01 -14.63 -8.43
CA VAL A 169 -0.14 -14.51 -7.51
C VAL A 169 -1.41 -15.02 -8.18
N ASN A 170 -1.69 -14.61 -9.41
CA ASN A 170 -2.87 -15.05 -10.15
C ASN A 170 -2.87 -16.55 -10.46
N LYS A 171 -1.69 -17.14 -10.69
CA LYS A 171 -1.53 -18.60 -10.87
C LYS A 171 -1.85 -19.37 -9.59
N GLU A 172 -1.50 -18.85 -8.42
CA GLU A 172 -1.89 -19.47 -7.16
C GLU A 172 -3.39 -19.29 -6.89
N ARG A 173 -3.93 -18.09 -7.12
CA ARG A 173 -5.36 -17.81 -6.97
C ARG A 173 -6.24 -18.67 -7.87
N SER A 174 -5.81 -18.96 -9.10
CA SER A 174 -6.60 -19.79 -10.04
C SER A 174 -6.80 -21.24 -9.57
N LYS A 175 -6.06 -21.69 -8.55
CA LYS A 175 -6.23 -23.02 -7.94
C LYS A 175 -7.40 -23.06 -6.95
N ILE A 176 -7.97 -21.91 -6.61
CA ILE A 176 -8.99 -21.75 -5.58
C ILE A 176 -10.31 -21.44 -6.26
N LYS A 177 -11.34 -22.23 -5.94
CA LYS A 177 -12.65 -22.09 -6.57
C LYS A 177 -13.30 -20.77 -6.15
N GLY A 178 -13.78 -20.01 -7.13
CA GLY A 178 -14.57 -18.80 -6.91
C GLY A 178 -13.78 -17.50 -6.82
N LEU A 179 -12.45 -17.55 -6.93
CA LEU A 179 -11.61 -16.36 -7.03
C LEU A 179 -11.36 -15.97 -8.48
N GLU A 180 -11.49 -14.68 -8.78
CA GLU A 180 -11.06 -14.13 -10.05
C GLU A 180 -9.58 -13.69 -10.01
N LYS A 181 -9.02 -13.49 -11.20
CA LYS A 181 -7.69 -12.89 -11.34
C LYS A 181 -7.75 -11.46 -10.84
N MET A 182 -6.69 -11.04 -10.15
CA MET A 182 -6.44 -9.64 -9.89
C MET A 182 -5.98 -8.98 -11.18
N GLY A 183 -6.65 -7.89 -11.54
CA GLY A 183 -6.32 -7.07 -12.70
C GLY A 183 -6.18 -5.61 -12.32
N TYR A 184 -5.60 -4.82 -13.21
CA TYR A 184 -5.34 -3.41 -12.99
C TYR A 184 -6.62 -2.68 -12.58
N TRP A 185 -6.53 -1.85 -11.56
CA TRP A 185 -7.59 -0.94 -11.14
C TRP A 185 -7.24 0.45 -11.64
N ASP A 186 -7.88 0.80 -12.75
CA ASP A 186 -7.76 2.08 -13.42
C ASP A 186 -8.47 3.17 -12.59
N ASN A 187 -7.68 3.89 -11.81
CA ASN A 187 -8.12 4.98 -10.94
C ASN A 187 -7.14 6.17 -10.99
N ASP A 188 -6.18 6.13 -11.91
CA ASP A 188 -5.26 7.23 -12.20
C ASP A 188 -5.90 8.28 -13.13
N GLY A 189 -7.10 8.00 -13.65
CA GLY A 189 -7.94 8.97 -14.34
C GLY A 189 -7.35 9.42 -15.66
N ASP A 190 -6.54 8.57 -16.30
CA ASP A 190 -5.81 8.85 -17.54
C ASP A 190 -6.68 8.65 -18.81
N TRP A 191 -7.94 8.27 -18.63
CA TRP A 191 -8.94 8.03 -19.68
C TRP A 191 -8.59 6.86 -20.62
N SER A 192 -7.63 6.01 -20.24
CA SER A 192 -7.47 4.68 -20.82
C SER A 192 -8.54 3.72 -20.30
N TRP A 193 -8.67 2.54 -20.92
CA TRP A 193 -9.57 1.47 -20.45
C TRP A 193 -8.73 0.22 -20.21
N ASP A 194 -7.76 0.36 -19.30
CA ASP A 194 -6.81 -0.72 -19.02
C ASP A 194 -7.23 -1.57 -17.82
N SER A 195 -8.40 -1.27 -17.23
CA SER A 195 -8.96 -2.03 -16.11
C SER A 195 -9.05 -3.52 -16.43
N GLY A 196 -8.54 -4.35 -15.51
CA GLY A 196 -8.43 -5.80 -15.70
C GLY A 196 -7.13 -6.26 -16.37
N SER A 197 -6.29 -5.35 -16.87
CA SER A 197 -4.98 -5.70 -17.44
C SER A 197 -4.08 -6.40 -16.41
N THR A 198 -3.26 -7.33 -16.88
CA THR A 198 -2.26 -8.05 -16.07
C THR A 198 -0.82 -7.84 -16.56
N THR A 199 -0.64 -6.99 -17.57
CA THR A 199 0.66 -6.68 -18.19
C THR A 199 1.25 -5.37 -17.69
N ILE A 200 0.44 -4.52 -17.06
CA ILE A 200 0.88 -3.28 -16.41
C ILE A 200 1.86 -3.62 -15.28
N LYS A 201 2.97 -2.87 -15.23
CA LYS A 201 4.04 -3.10 -14.25
C LYS A 201 3.89 -2.25 -13.00
N THR A 202 3.24 -1.11 -13.09
CA THR A 202 3.06 -0.19 -11.97
C THR A 202 1.59 0.14 -11.84
N GLY A 203 1.01 -0.08 -10.67
CA GLY A 203 -0.43 0.07 -10.52
C GLY A 203 -1.00 -0.59 -9.28
N GLU A 204 -2.23 -0.25 -8.97
CA GLU A 204 -3.06 -1.00 -8.03
C GLU A 204 -3.80 -2.10 -8.79
N PHE A 205 -3.85 -3.29 -8.21
CA PHE A 205 -4.49 -4.48 -8.78
C PHE A 205 -5.45 -5.07 -7.78
N ARG A 206 -6.67 -5.34 -8.23
CA ARG A 206 -7.73 -5.88 -7.37
C ARG A 206 -8.57 -6.90 -8.10
N GLU A 207 -9.33 -7.66 -7.33
CA GLU A 207 -10.43 -8.44 -7.90
C GLU A 207 -11.53 -7.48 -8.32
N GLN A 208 -11.99 -7.57 -9.58
CA GLN A 208 -12.97 -6.63 -10.13
C GLN A 208 -14.40 -6.94 -9.68
N LYS A 209 -14.64 -8.21 -9.33
CA LYS A 209 -15.90 -8.65 -8.75
C LYS A 209 -16.12 -8.02 -7.38
N ASP A 210 -17.32 -7.50 -7.19
CA ASP A 210 -17.79 -7.05 -5.88
C ASP A 210 -18.07 -8.26 -4.97
N HIS A 211 -17.50 -8.22 -3.77
CA HIS A 211 -17.68 -9.23 -2.72
C HIS A 211 -18.60 -8.77 -1.59
N SER A 212 -19.24 -7.59 -1.72
CA SER A 212 -20.18 -7.01 -0.75
C SER A 212 -21.37 -7.90 -0.39
N SER A 213 -21.63 -8.98 -1.13
CA SER A 213 -22.70 -9.94 -0.83
C SER A 213 -22.23 -11.24 -0.18
N ILE A 214 -20.91 -11.44 -0.01
CA ILE A 214 -20.35 -12.73 0.45
C ILE A 214 -20.51 -12.92 1.96
N CYS A 215 -20.57 -11.83 2.72
CA CYS A 215 -20.56 -11.86 4.17
C CYS A 215 -21.83 -11.19 4.72
N PRO A 216 -23.00 -11.85 4.65
CA PRO A 216 -24.32 -11.24 4.84
C PRO A 216 -24.58 -10.69 6.25
N ASN A 217 -23.74 -11.03 7.23
CA ASN A 217 -23.87 -10.59 8.62
C ASN A 217 -22.85 -9.49 8.99
N GLN A 218 -22.12 -8.94 8.02
CA GLN A 218 -21.17 -7.85 8.26
C GLN A 218 -21.80 -6.51 7.90
N ASP A 219 -21.61 -5.52 8.78
CA ASP A 219 -22.02 -4.12 8.58
C ASP A 219 -20.91 -3.28 7.92
N TYR A 220 -19.89 -3.95 7.41
CA TYR A 220 -18.78 -3.40 6.68
C TYR A 220 -18.30 -4.37 5.60
N TRP A 221 -17.53 -3.85 4.67
CA TRP A 221 -16.80 -4.63 3.69
C TRP A 221 -15.41 -4.02 3.51
N TYR A 222 -14.55 -4.68 2.75
CA TYR A 222 -13.22 -4.15 2.47
C TYR A 222 -12.73 -4.56 1.09
N TYR A 223 -11.95 -3.65 0.52
CA TYR A 223 -11.18 -3.91 -0.68
C TYR A 223 -9.82 -4.50 -0.33
N ILE A 224 -9.39 -5.44 -1.15
CA ILE A 224 -8.03 -5.98 -1.12
C ILE A 224 -7.34 -5.51 -2.39
N THR A 225 -6.19 -4.86 -2.23
CA THR A 225 -5.42 -4.31 -3.34
C THR A 225 -3.96 -4.75 -3.23
N LEU A 226 -3.39 -5.22 -4.33
CA LEU A 226 -1.95 -5.37 -4.47
C LEU A 226 -1.41 -4.18 -5.25
N ARG A 227 -0.43 -3.47 -4.70
CA ARG A 227 0.31 -2.45 -5.43
C ARG A 227 1.57 -3.06 -5.99
N TYR A 228 1.80 -2.86 -7.28
CA TYR A 228 3.08 -3.13 -7.93
C TYR A 228 3.74 -1.82 -8.35
N SER A 229 5.07 -1.80 -8.30
CA SER A 229 5.90 -0.71 -8.78
C SER A 229 7.06 -1.32 -9.59
N GLU A 230 7.09 -1.03 -10.89
CA GLU A 230 8.05 -1.62 -11.85
C GLU A 230 8.02 -3.17 -11.88
N GLY A 231 6.87 -3.76 -11.57
CA GLY A 231 6.64 -5.20 -11.52
C GLY A 231 7.03 -5.84 -10.17
N GLU A 232 7.57 -5.08 -9.23
CA GLU A 232 7.81 -5.54 -7.87
C GLU A 232 6.57 -5.33 -6.99
N LEU A 233 6.17 -6.37 -6.25
CA LEU A 233 5.08 -6.26 -5.28
C LEU A 233 5.50 -5.32 -4.16
N GLU A 234 4.86 -4.15 -4.10
CA GLU A 234 5.21 -3.10 -3.17
C GLU A 234 4.51 -3.31 -1.81
N TYR A 235 3.19 -3.35 -1.84
CA TYR A 235 2.37 -3.58 -0.65
C TYR A 235 1.08 -4.32 -1.00
N LEU A 236 0.52 -4.97 0.01
CA LEU A 236 -0.90 -5.34 0.06
C LEU A 236 -1.62 -4.32 0.93
N LYS A 237 -2.71 -3.76 0.42
CA LYS A 237 -3.59 -2.82 1.11
C LYS A 237 -4.95 -3.48 1.35
N ILE A 238 -5.47 -3.30 2.55
CA ILE A 238 -6.86 -3.57 2.91
C ILE A 238 -7.50 -2.22 3.21
N SER A 239 -8.57 -1.88 2.48
CA SER A 239 -9.32 -0.63 2.68
C SER A 239 -10.73 -0.97 3.17
N TYR A 240 -11.03 -0.60 4.40
CA TYR A 240 -12.31 -0.75 5.06
C TYR A 240 -13.31 0.30 4.56
N GLU A 241 -14.51 -0.16 4.22
CA GLU A 241 -15.63 0.69 3.85
C GLU A 241 -16.87 0.29 4.64
N LEU A 242 -17.63 1.30 5.09
CA LEU A 242 -18.94 1.08 5.70
C LEU A 242 -19.98 0.89 4.59
N TYR A 243 -21.03 0.09 4.85
CA TYR A 243 -22.23 0.21 4.02
C TYR A 243 -22.84 1.59 4.26
N GLU A 244 -22.98 2.38 3.20
CA GLU A 244 -23.99 3.42 3.19
C GLU A 244 -25.35 2.71 3.22
N LYS A 245 -26.10 2.88 4.32
CA LYS A 245 -27.48 2.42 4.44
C LYS A 245 -28.43 3.44 3.83
#